data_AF-A0A972WLX1-F1
#
_entry.id   AF-A0A972WLX1-F1
#
_cell.length_a   1.000
_cell.length_b   1.000
_cell.length_c   1.000
_cell.angle_alpha   90.00
_cell.angle_beta   90.00
_cell.angle_gamma   90.00
#
_symmetry.space_group_name_H-M   'P 1'
#
loop_
_entity.id
_entity.type
_entity.pdbx_description
1 polymer ?
#
loop_
_entity_poly.entity_id
_entity_poly.type
_entity_poly.pdbx_seq_one_letter_code
_entity_poly.pdbx_strand_id
1 'polypeptide(L)' 'NAAPVTEQEIIAFCRDNLAHYKCPRHVVFGPLPKTSTGKIQKFILRQQIRE' A
#
# COMPACT_ATOMS: atom_id res chain seq x y z
N ASN A 1 6.95 -23.51 -3.19
CA ASN A 1 6.62 -22.25 -3.90
C ASN A 1 5.21 -21.84 -3.53
N ALA A 2 5.06 -20.70 -2.82
CA ALA A 2 3.77 -20.12 -2.50
C ALA A 2 3.34 -19.15 -3.62
N ALA A 3 2.04 -18.98 -3.83
CA ALA A 3 1.50 -17.99 -4.75
C ALA A 3 1.85 -16.56 -4.29
N PRO A 4 1.98 -15.58 -5.20
CA PRO A 4 2.21 -14.20 -4.83
C PRO A 4 1.01 -13.64 -4.05
N VAL A 5 1.30 -12.80 -3.06
CA VAL A 5 0.28 -12.14 -2.24
C VAL A 5 -0.52 -11.14 -3.08
N THR A 6 -1.83 -11.15 -2.92
CA THR A 6 -2.78 -10.31 -3.65
C THR A 6 -3.22 -9.09 -2.83
N GLU A 7 -3.78 -8.09 -3.50
CA GLU A 7 -4.38 -6.92 -2.84
C GLU A 7 -5.49 -7.32 -1.87
N GLN A 8 -6.35 -8.26 -2.30
CA GLN A 8 -7.50 -8.71 -1.52
C GLN A 8 -7.05 -9.39 -0.22
N GLU A 9 -5.99 -10.19 -0.26
CA GLU A 9 -5.44 -10.84 0.93
C GLU A 9 -4.91 -9.83 1.94
N ILE A 10 -4.21 -8.78 1.50
CA ILE A 10 -3.74 -7.71 2.39
C ILE A 10 -4.91 -6.95 3.01
N ILE A 11 -5.92 -6.60 2.20
CA ILE A 11 -7.11 -5.89 2.69
C ILE A 11 -7.89 -6.77 3.69
N ALA A 12 -8.08 -8.05 3.39
CA ALA A 12 -8.74 -9.00 4.27
C ALA A 12 -8.00 -9.11 5.62
N PHE A 13 -6.68 -9.30 5.57
CA PHE A 13 -5.84 -9.31 6.77
C PHE A 13 -5.99 -8.01 7.59
N CYS A 14 -6.00 -6.84 6.95
CA CYS A 14 -6.23 -5.58 7.65
C CYS A 14 -7.63 -5.50 8.28
N ARG A 15 -8.69 -6.01 7.63
CA ARG A 15 -10.05 -6.01 8.17
C ARG A 15 -10.21 -6.91 9.39
N ASP A 16 -9.48 -8.01 9.43
CA ASP A 16 -9.51 -8.94 10.57
C ASP A 16 -8.73 -8.38 11.78
N ASN A 17 -7.76 -7.50 11.55
CA ASN A 17 -6.82 -7.03 12.59
C ASN A 17 -6.97 -5.53 12.95
N LEU A 18 -7.70 -4.75 12.17
CA LEU A 18 -7.88 -3.31 12.35
C LEU A 18 -9.37 -2.94 12.33
N ALA A 19 -9.71 -1.83 12.99
CA ALA A 19 -11.03 -1.23 12.84
C ALA A 19 -11.28 -0.88 11.35
N HIS A 20 -12.51 -1.10 10.87
CA HIS A 20 -12.86 -0.98 9.45
C HIS A 20 -12.43 0.36 8.82
N TYR A 21 -12.55 1.48 9.56
CA TYR A 21 -12.16 2.82 9.06
C TYR A 21 -10.65 3.02 8.88
N LYS A 22 -9.81 2.16 9.44
CA LYS A 22 -8.33 2.19 9.28
C LYS A 22 -7.85 1.31 8.13
N CYS A 23 -8.72 0.45 7.59
CA CYS A 23 -8.35 -0.45 6.52
C CYS A 23 -8.09 0.35 5.23
N PRO A 24 -7.03 0.02 4.46
CA PRO A 24 -6.79 0.65 3.18
C PRO A 24 -7.93 0.32 2.21
N ARG A 25 -8.25 1.25 1.31
CA ARG A 25 -9.22 1.01 0.23
C ARG A 25 -8.62 0.28 -0.96
N HIS A 26 -7.34 0.54 -1.21
CA HIS A 26 -6.57 -0.03 -2.32
C HIS A 26 -5.16 -0.36 -1.86
N VAL A 27 -4.57 -1.41 -2.44
CA VAL A 27 -3.16 -1.80 -2.24
C VAL A 27 -2.52 -2.00 -3.60
N VAL A 28 -1.52 -1.19 -3.91
CA VAL A 28 -0.78 -1.26 -5.17
C VAL A 28 0.64 -1.76 -4.89
N PHE A 29 1.04 -2.82 -5.58
CA PHE A 29 2.40 -3.35 -5.51
C PHE A 29 3.29 -2.63 -6.53
N GLY A 30 4.41 -2.06 -6.07
CA GLY A 30 5.33 -1.34 -6.95
C GLY A 30 6.50 -0.70 -6.20
N PRO A 31 7.41 -0.04 -6.93
CA PRO A 31 8.55 0.65 -6.32
C PRO A 31 8.09 1.89 -5.53
N LEU A 32 8.74 2.14 -4.40
CA LEU A 32 8.49 3.34 -3.60
C LEU A 32 9.41 4.48 -4.04
N PRO A 33 8.89 5.69 -4.34
CA PRO A 33 9.73 6.84 -4.64
C PRO A 33 10.47 7.27 -3.38
N LYS A 34 11.80 7.28 -3.46
CA LYS A 34 12.69 7.62 -2.34
C LYS A 34 13.67 8.72 -2.73
N THR A 35 14.18 9.46 -1.75
CA THR A 35 15.31 10.38 -1.94
C THR A 35 16.62 9.61 -2.08
N SER A 36 17.73 10.28 -2.43
CA SER A 36 19.08 9.71 -2.42
C SER A 36 19.49 9.12 -1.07
N THR A 37 18.91 9.63 0.03
CA THR A 37 19.09 9.15 1.40
C THR A 37 18.02 8.14 1.85
N GLY A 38 17.15 7.69 0.95
CA GLY A 38 16.18 6.63 1.21
C GLY A 38 14.84 7.06 1.84
N LYS A 39 14.61 8.35 2.07
CA LYS A 39 13.33 8.83 2.63
C LYS A 39 12.19 8.68 1.62
N ILE A 40 11.06 8.10 2.04
CA ILE A 40 9.87 7.95 1.17
C ILE A 40 9.28 9.33 0.84
N GLN A 41 9.09 9.58 -0.45
CA GLN A 41 8.49 10.81 -0.96
C GLN A 41 6.97 10.69 -1.02
N LYS A 42 6.30 10.80 0.14
CA LYS A 42 4.83 10.61 0.27
C LYS A 42 4.00 11.54 -0.63
N PHE A 43 4.52 12.70 -1.03
CA PHE A 43 3.78 13.62 -1.90
C PHE A 43 3.62 13.06 -3.33
N ILE A 44 4.65 12.38 -3.86
CA ILE A 44 4.59 11.71 -5.17
C ILE A 44 3.56 10.58 -5.11
N LEU A 45 3.58 9.77 -4.05
CA LEU A 45 2.59 8.71 -3.84
C LEU A 45 1.15 9.26 -3.80
N ARG A 46 0.93 10.44 -3.20
CA ARG A 46 -0.39 11.09 -3.20
C ARG A 46 -0.79 11.62 -4.57
N GLN A 47 0.16 12.07 -5.39
CA GLN A 47 -0.11 12.52 -6.75
C GLN A 47 -0.50 11.33 -7.65
N GLN A 48 0.23 10.21 -7.56
CA GLN A 48 -0.04 8.98 -8.32
C GLN A 48 -1.43 8.37 -8.08
N ILE A 49 -2.10 8.70 -6.98
CA ILE A 49 -3.46 8.21 -6.65
C ILE A 49 -4.54 9.22 -7.09
N ARG A 50 -4.18 10.49 -7.29
CA ARG A 50 -5.12 11.55 -7.69
C ARG A 50 -5.31 11.64 -9.20
N GLU A 51 -4.28 11.27 -9.96
CA GLU A 51 -4.31 11.09 -11.42
C GLU A 51 -4.89 9.70 -11.75
#